data_AF-A0A373FS47-F1
#
_entry.id   AF-A0A373FS47-F1
#
_cell.length_a   1.000
_cell.length_b   1.000
_cell.length_c   1.000
_cell.angle_alpha   90.00
_cell.angle_beta   90.00
_cell.angle_gamma   90.00
#
_symmetry.space_group_name_H-M   'P 1'
#
loop_
_entity.id
_entity.type
_entity.pdbx_description
1 polymer ?
#
loop_
_entity_poly.entity_id
_entity_poly.type
_entity_poly.pdbx_seq_one_letter_code
_entity_poly.pdbx_strand_id
1 'polypeptide(L)'
;MSNRRRMTKAEAAVLDLQLPIGLTDEMRDVAFCLYEALVTADSRCGDTKPTGTWLDVLQKMARVASMQLQHLAQEKGGRNVYLSKSTVFHLSERDREMCAKFRGDYVSLADEYNLTVMRVRQIVDAWQRERFLGRQQNLPGLDAP
;
A
#
# COMPACT_ATOMS: atom_id res chain seq x y z
N MET A 1 8.98 10.26 17.70
CA MET A 1 7.60 10.39 17.17
C MET A 1 7.62 11.47 16.10
N SER A 2 7.72 11.11 14.82
CA SER A 2 7.81 12.10 13.74
C SER A 2 6.46 12.83 13.61
N ASN A 3 6.48 14.16 13.60
CA ASN A 3 5.29 15.00 13.53
C ASN A 3 4.54 14.70 12.22
N ARG A 4 3.46 13.92 12.30
CA ARG A 4 2.70 13.47 11.13
C ARG A 4 1.94 14.68 10.61
N ARG A 5 2.43 15.29 9.53
CA ARG A 5 1.75 16.41 8.86
C ARG A 5 0.32 15.99 8.53
N ARG A 6 -0.64 16.87 8.79
CA ARG A 6 -2.07 16.62 8.55
C ARG A 6 -2.54 17.56 7.47
N MET A 7 -3.27 17.01 6.51
CA MET A 7 -3.93 17.77 5.46
C MET A 7 -4.98 18.70 6.09
N THR A 8 -5.04 19.95 5.61
CA THR A 8 -6.04 20.92 6.10
C THR A 8 -7.37 20.75 5.38
N LYS A 9 -8.42 21.40 5.90
CA LYS A 9 -9.73 21.47 5.23
C LYS A 9 -9.64 22.18 3.87
N ALA A 10 -8.75 23.16 3.73
CA ALA A 10 -8.59 23.90 2.48
C ALA A 10 -7.92 23.05 1.40
N GLU A 11 -6.95 22.22 1.79
CA GLU A 11 -6.33 21.24 0.90
C GLU A 11 -7.33 20.13 0.52
N ALA A 12 -8.09 19.61 1.49
CA ALA A 12 -9.14 18.62 1.24
C ALA A 12 -10.21 19.11 0.25
N ALA A 13 -10.64 20.37 0.35
CA ALA A 13 -11.67 20.95 -0.51
C ALA A 13 -11.29 20.95 -2.00
N VAL A 14 -9.98 20.89 -2.33
CA VAL A 14 -9.52 20.80 -3.73
C VAL A 14 -9.94 19.47 -4.37
N LEU A 15 -9.96 18.38 -3.59
CA LEU A 15 -10.45 17.08 -4.06
C LEU A 15 -11.96 17.13 -4.32
N ASP A 16 -12.74 17.67 -3.38
CA ASP A 16 -14.20 17.70 -3.47
C ASP A 16 -14.70 18.37 -4.75
N LEU A 17 -14.03 19.44 -5.19
CA LEU A 17 -14.34 20.16 -6.42
C LEU A 17 -14.10 19.36 -7.71
N GLN A 18 -13.28 18.30 -7.65
CA GLN A 18 -12.94 17.47 -8.82
C GLN A 18 -13.63 16.12 -8.83
N LEU A 19 -14.29 15.72 -7.73
CA LEU A 19 -14.98 14.45 -7.67
C LEU A 19 -16.26 14.48 -8.53
N PRO A 20 -16.52 13.42 -9.33
CA PRO A 20 -17.73 13.35 -10.11
C PRO A 20 -18.99 13.30 -9.24
N ILE A 21 -20.09 13.82 -9.79
CA ILE A 21 -21.41 13.74 -9.17
C ILE A 21 -21.87 12.28 -9.17
N GLY A 22 -22.55 11.85 -8.09
CA GLY A 22 -23.12 10.50 -7.98
C GLY A 22 -22.19 9.43 -7.37
N LEU A 23 -21.00 9.79 -6.92
CA LEU A 23 -20.19 8.90 -6.08
C LEU A 23 -20.89 8.62 -4.74
N THR A 24 -20.84 7.36 -4.31
CA THR A 24 -21.22 6.94 -2.96
C THR A 24 -20.24 7.49 -1.93
N ASP A 25 -20.67 7.58 -0.66
CA ASP A 25 -19.81 8.05 0.43
C ASP A 25 -18.54 7.20 0.57
N GLU A 26 -18.64 5.88 0.41
CA GLU A 26 -17.49 4.99 0.45
C GLU A 26 -16.49 5.25 -0.68
N MET A 27 -16.96 5.56 -1.90
CA MET A 27 -16.08 5.93 -3.01
C MET A 27 -15.40 7.28 -2.75
N ARG A 28 -16.08 8.22 -2.10
CA ARG A 28 -15.49 9.50 -1.68
C ARG A 28 -14.40 9.28 -0.62
N ASP A 29 -14.65 8.42 0.35
CA ASP A 29 -13.68 8.07 1.38
C ASP A 29 -12.43 7.40 0.79
N VAL A 30 -12.60 6.51 -0.20
CA VAL A 30 -11.47 5.90 -0.91
C VAL A 30 -10.67 6.95 -1.69
N ALA A 31 -11.32 7.85 -2.44
CA ALA A 31 -10.62 8.94 -3.12
C ALA A 31 -9.88 9.86 -2.15
N PHE A 32 -10.50 10.15 -1.00
CA PHE A 32 -9.87 10.94 0.05
C PHE A 32 -8.61 10.24 0.59
N CYS A 33 -8.66 8.94 0.87
CA CYS A 33 -7.50 8.18 1.33
C CYS A 33 -6.34 8.20 0.32
N LEU A 34 -6.64 8.02 -0.97
CA LEU A 34 -5.64 8.07 -2.04
C LEU A 34 -5.01 9.46 -2.16
N TYR A 35 -5.85 10.50 -2.08
CA TYR A 35 -5.41 11.89 -2.15
C TYR A 35 -4.58 12.31 -0.92
N GLU A 36 -5.06 12.01 0.29
CA GLU A 36 -4.38 12.34 1.55
C GLU A 36 -2.97 11.74 1.60
N ALA A 37 -2.78 10.53 1.09
CA ALA A 37 -1.46 9.90 1.00
C ALA A 37 -0.48 10.72 0.14
N LEU A 38 -0.94 11.30 -0.97
CA LEU A 38 -0.12 12.15 -1.84
C LEU A 38 0.18 13.50 -1.18
N VAL A 39 -0.83 14.12 -0.58
CA VAL A 39 -0.69 15.44 0.05
C VAL A 39 0.24 15.36 1.26
N THR A 40 0.07 14.37 2.14
CA THR A 40 0.89 14.20 3.36
C THR A 40 2.35 13.85 3.07
N ALA A 41 2.65 13.29 1.90
CA ALA A 41 4.01 13.04 1.44
C ALA A 41 4.74 14.33 1.02
N ASP A 42 4.00 15.38 0.62
CA ASP A 42 4.60 16.67 0.24
C ASP A 42 5.01 17.47 1.49
N SER A 43 6.14 18.17 1.39
CA SER A 43 6.64 19.05 2.45
C SER A 43 5.75 20.24 2.78
N ARG A 44 4.92 20.67 1.82
CA ARG A 44 4.03 21.85 1.92
C ARG A 44 2.70 21.55 2.60
N CYS A 45 2.42 20.27 2.87
CA CYS A 45 1.20 19.83 3.56
C CYS A 45 0.96 20.60 4.87
N GLY A 46 -0.29 21.00 5.09
CA GLY A 46 -0.70 21.74 6.28
C GLY A 46 -0.97 23.22 6.01
N ASP A 47 -1.03 23.64 4.74
CA ASP A 47 -1.37 25.01 4.39
C ASP A 47 -2.89 25.24 4.53
N THR A 48 -3.27 26.29 5.26
CA THR A 48 -4.68 26.66 5.48
C THR A 48 -5.27 27.50 4.35
N LYS A 49 -4.42 28.02 3.45
CA LYS A 49 -4.80 28.81 2.28
C LYS A 49 -3.88 28.47 1.10
N PRO A 50 -3.96 27.24 0.56
CA PRO A 50 -3.13 26.83 -0.54
C PRO A 50 -3.36 27.74 -1.76
N THR A 51 -2.28 28.32 -2.27
CA THR A 51 -2.30 29.26 -3.40
C THR A 51 -1.13 29.00 -4.34
N GLY A 52 -1.20 29.59 -5.54
CA GLY A 52 -0.14 29.52 -6.55
C GLY A 52 0.27 28.09 -6.87
N THR A 53 1.58 27.85 -6.87
CA THR A 53 2.16 26.54 -7.27
C THR A 53 1.75 25.39 -6.37
N TRP A 54 1.36 25.65 -5.11
CA TRP A 54 0.86 24.58 -4.23
C TRP A 54 -0.55 24.16 -4.64
N LEU A 55 -1.43 25.12 -4.89
CA LEU A 55 -2.79 24.85 -5.37
C LEU A 55 -2.77 24.06 -6.69
N ASP A 56 -1.88 24.40 -7.62
CA ASP A 56 -1.72 23.67 -8.88
C ASP A 56 -1.34 22.20 -8.67
N VAL A 57 -0.47 21.92 -7.68
CA VAL A 57 -0.06 20.55 -7.34
C VAL A 57 -1.19 19.80 -6.67
N LEU A 58 -1.91 20.42 -5.73
CA LEU A 58 -3.11 19.84 -5.11
C LEU A 58 -4.16 19.46 -6.15
N GLN A 59 -4.39 20.32 -7.15
CA GLN A 59 -5.31 20.04 -8.24
C GLN A 59 -4.86 18.85 -9.10
N LYS A 60 -3.55 18.73 -9.38
CA LYS A 60 -3.00 17.58 -10.12
C LYS A 60 -3.12 16.28 -9.30
N MET A 61 -2.82 16.33 -8.00
CA MET A 61 -2.97 15.18 -7.09
C MET A 61 -4.44 14.73 -6.99
N ALA A 62 -5.39 15.68 -6.90
CA ALA A 62 -6.81 15.39 -6.87
C ALA A 62 -7.26 14.69 -8.15
N ARG A 63 -6.79 15.17 -9.32
CA ARG A 63 -7.05 14.52 -10.60
C ARG A 63 -6.52 13.09 -10.65
N VAL A 64 -5.31 12.86 -10.15
CA VAL A 64 -4.73 11.51 -10.08
C VAL A 64 -5.56 10.58 -9.19
N ALA A 65 -5.96 11.03 -7.99
CA ALA A 65 -6.79 10.25 -7.08
C ALA A 65 -8.16 9.90 -7.72
N SER A 66 -8.77 10.85 -8.42
CA SER A 66 -10.02 10.65 -9.16
C SER A 66 -9.86 9.62 -10.29
N MET A 67 -8.78 9.70 -11.08
CA MET A 67 -8.46 8.71 -12.12
C MET A 67 -8.23 7.31 -11.54
N GLN A 68 -7.52 7.20 -10.40
CA GLN A 68 -7.30 5.93 -9.72
C GLN A 68 -8.61 5.31 -9.20
N LEU A 69 -9.48 6.12 -8.58
CA LEU A 69 -10.80 5.67 -8.13
C LEU A 69 -11.63 5.15 -9.31
N GLN A 70 -11.70 5.90 -10.41
CA GLN A 70 -12.45 5.50 -11.60
C GLN A 70 -11.94 4.17 -12.16
N HIS A 71 -10.62 4.00 -12.25
CA HIS A 71 -10.03 2.76 -12.72
C HIS A 71 -10.32 1.59 -11.76
N LEU A 72 -10.23 1.81 -10.45
CA LEU A 72 -10.58 0.79 -9.45
C LEU A 72 -12.05 0.36 -9.57
N ALA A 73 -12.95 1.34 -9.74
CA ALA A 73 -14.37 1.07 -9.93
C ALA A 73 -14.65 0.30 -11.22
N GLN A 74 -13.96 0.63 -12.32
CA GLN A 74 -14.09 -0.08 -13.59
C GLN A 74 -13.60 -1.54 -13.50
N GLU A 75 -12.43 -1.76 -12.89
CA GLU A 75 -11.77 -3.07 -12.89
C GLU A 75 -12.23 -4.01 -11.77
N LYS A 76 -12.64 -3.44 -10.64
CA LYS A 76 -13.01 -4.19 -9.43
C LYS A 76 -14.44 -3.95 -8.99
N GLY A 77 -15.19 -3.11 -9.70
CA GLY A 77 -16.62 -2.90 -9.46
C GLY A 77 -17.41 -4.21 -9.51
N GLY A 78 -18.44 -4.30 -8.67
CA GLY A 78 -19.27 -5.50 -8.54
C GLY A 78 -18.60 -6.68 -7.83
N ARG A 79 -17.37 -6.51 -7.31
CA ARG A 79 -16.66 -7.51 -6.51
C ARG A 79 -16.32 -6.94 -5.13
N ASN A 80 -16.42 -7.74 -4.08
CA ASN A 80 -15.97 -7.35 -2.75
C ASN A 80 -14.43 -7.37 -2.70
N VAL A 81 -13.80 -6.19 -2.71
CA VAL A 81 -12.36 -6.04 -2.48
C VAL A 81 -12.14 -5.86 -0.99
N TYR A 82 -11.62 -6.90 -0.32
CA TYR A 82 -11.23 -6.79 1.08
C TYR A 82 -9.88 -6.07 1.20
N LEU A 83 -9.91 -4.79 1.59
CA LEU A 83 -8.72 -4.04 1.98
C LEU A 83 -8.39 -4.37 3.44
N SER A 84 -7.54 -5.37 3.65
CA SER A 84 -7.03 -5.65 4.99
C SER A 84 -6.26 -4.42 5.49
N LYS A 85 -6.60 -3.95 6.70
CA LYS A 85 -5.88 -2.88 7.42
C LYS A 85 -4.37 -3.16 7.59
N SER A 86 -3.94 -4.39 7.29
CA SER A 86 -2.61 -4.94 7.43
C SER A 86 -1.80 -4.80 6.13
N THR A 87 -0.73 -4.02 6.19
CA THR A 87 0.26 -3.73 5.13
C THR A 87 0.87 -4.98 4.49
N VAL A 88 0.35 -5.62 3.44
CA VAL A 88 1.12 -6.71 2.79
C VAL A 88 2.23 -6.22 1.88
N PHE A 89 3.52 -6.41 2.19
CA PHE A 89 4.28 -6.45 3.47
C PHE A 89 5.73 -6.42 2.96
N HIS A 90 6.53 -5.40 3.29
CA HIS A 90 7.91 -5.75 3.61
C HIS A 90 7.80 -6.81 4.70
N LEU A 91 8.32 -8.02 4.49
CA LEU A 91 8.24 -9.08 5.49
C LEU A 91 8.58 -8.46 6.84
N SER A 92 7.63 -8.48 7.77
CA SER A 92 7.90 -7.96 9.10
C SER A 92 9.02 -8.81 9.71
N GLU A 93 9.72 -8.30 10.72
CA GLU A 93 10.78 -9.09 11.37
C GLU A 93 10.25 -10.43 11.90
N ARG A 94 9.00 -10.45 12.38
CA ARG A 94 8.30 -11.68 12.75
C ARG A 94 8.12 -12.64 11.57
N ASP A 95 7.71 -12.13 10.41
CA ASP A 95 7.53 -12.98 9.22
C ASP A 95 8.87 -13.54 8.74
N ARG A 96 9.98 -12.79 8.91
CA ARG A 96 11.34 -13.26 8.63
C ARG A 96 11.79 -14.37 9.59
N GLU A 97 11.53 -14.22 10.89
CA GLU A 97 11.85 -15.23 11.90
C GLU A 97 11.06 -16.52 11.66
N MET A 98 9.75 -16.41 11.39
CA MET A 98 8.90 -17.54 11.04
C MET A 98 9.44 -18.26 9.80
N CYS A 99 9.80 -17.52 8.76
CA CYS A 99 10.40 -18.10 7.56
C CYS A 99 11.76 -18.76 7.82
N ALA A 100 12.55 -18.26 8.77
CA ALA A 100 13.81 -18.88 9.18
C ALA A 100 13.61 -20.22 9.92
N LYS A 101 12.52 -20.37 10.69
CA LYS A 101 12.12 -21.62 11.34
C LYS A 101 11.38 -22.59 10.41
N PHE A 102 10.99 -22.16 9.21
CA PHE A 102 10.27 -23.01 8.26
C PHE A 102 11.07 -24.28 7.90
N ARG A 103 10.46 -25.46 8.12
CA ARG A 103 11.02 -26.79 7.80
C ARG A 103 10.11 -27.62 6.90
N GLY A 104 9.14 -27.00 6.23
CA GLY A 104 8.18 -27.70 5.35
C GLY A 104 6.79 -27.90 5.94
N ASP A 105 6.64 -27.69 7.25
CA ASP A 105 5.35 -27.85 7.92
C ASP A 105 4.67 -26.50 8.14
N TYR A 106 3.59 -26.27 7.40
CA TYR A 106 2.80 -25.06 7.47
C TYR A 106 1.78 -25.06 8.61
N VAL A 107 1.40 -26.23 9.13
CA VAL A 107 0.35 -26.36 10.15
C VAL A 107 0.94 -26.02 11.51
N SER A 108 2.06 -26.64 11.88
CA SER A 108 2.71 -26.34 13.17
C SER A 108 3.13 -24.87 13.29
N LEU A 109 3.53 -24.23 12.19
CA LEU A 109 3.86 -22.80 12.18
C LEU A 109 2.63 -21.89 12.18
N ALA A 110 1.54 -22.31 11.55
CA ALA A 110 0.26 -21.63 11.66
C ALA A 110 -0.21 -21.62 13.13
N ASP A 111 -0.02 -22.73 13.84
CA ASP A 111 -0.31 -22.85 15.27
C ASP A 111 0.65 -21.99 16.11
N GLU A 112 1.97 -22.08 15.90
CA GLU A 112 2.99 -21.33 16.66
C GLU A 112 2.88 -19.81 16.49
N TYR A 113 2.65 -19.33 15.26
CA TYR A 113 2.56 -17.89 14.95
C TYR A 113 1.13 -17.37 14.92
N ASN A 114 0.15 -18.24 15.20
CA ASN A 114 -1.28 -17.96 15.23
C ASN A 114 -1.78 -17.26 13.95
N LEU A 115 -1.52 -17.87 12.80
CA LEU A 115 -1.92 -17.41 11.46
C LEU A 115 -2.71 -18.50 10.73
N THR A 116 -3.50 -18.14 9.71
CA THR A 116 -4.11 -19.17 8.87
C THR A 116 -3.04 -19.86 8.03
N VAL A 117 -3.22 -21.17 7.79
CA VAL A 117 -2.31 -21.95 6.93
C VAL A 117 -2.12 -21.29 5.55
N MET A 118 -3.20 -20.75 4.98
CA MET A 118 -3.14 -20.03 3.70
C MET A 118 -2.28 -18.76 3.78
N ARG A 119 -2.35 -18.04 4.91
CA ARG A 119 -1.55 -16.84 5.11
C ARG A 119 -0.08 -17.16 5.34
N VAL A 120 0.22 -18.20 6.12
CA VAL A 120 1.59 -18.72 6.29
C VAL A 120 2.16 -19.15 4.94
N ARG A 121 1.38 -19.85 4.10
CA ARG A 121 1.78 -20.19 2.73
C ARG A 121 2.13 -18.96 1.91
N GLN A 122 1.24 -17.97 1.83
CA GLN A 122 1.51 -16.74 1.08
C GLN A 122 2.81 -16.03 1.52
N ILE A 123 3.06 -15.98 2.83
CA ILE A 123 4.25 -15.35 3.40
C ILE A 123 5.51 -16.16 3.10
N VAL A 124 5.50 -17.47 3.37
CA VAL A 124 6.62 -18.36 3.10
C VAL A 124 6.92 -18.44 1.61
N ASP A 125 5.90 -18.51 0.75
CA ASP A 125 6.05 -18.54 -0.70
C ASP A 125 6.62 -17.22 -1.23
N ALA A 126 6.22 -16.09 -0.66
CA ALA A 126 6.84 -14.80 -0.97
C ALA A 126 8.32 -14.78 -0.57
N TRP A 127 8.65 -15.21 0.64
CA TRP A 127 10.02 -15.24 1.15
C TRP A 127 10.94 -16.22 0.41
N GLN A 128 10.49 -17.45 0.13
CA GLN A 128 11.29 -18.44 -0.58
C GLN A 128 11.65 -17.96 -1.98
N ARG A 129 10.69 -17.35 -2.70
CA ARG A 129 10.94 -16.76 -4.02
C ARG A 129 12.05 -15.72 -3.97
N GLU A 130 12.03 -14.81 -3.00
CA GLU A 130 13.09 -13.82 -2.81
C GLU A 130 14.47 -14.47 -2.57
N ARG A 131 14.53 -15.54 -1.77
CA ARG A 131 15.79 -16.25 -1.46
C ARG A 131 16.36 -17.03 -2.64
N PHE A 132 15.51 -17.63 -3.48
CA PHE A 132 15.95 -18.31 -4.71
C PHE A 132 16.55 -17.33 -5.72
N LEU A 133 15.91 -16.17 -5.90
CA LEU A 133 16.39 -15.11 -6.78
C LEU A 133 17.75 -14.57 -6.33
N GLY A 134 17.97 -14.39 -5.02
CA GLY A 134 19.26 -13.96 -4.49
C GLY A 134 20.39 -14.98 -4.61
N ARG A 135 20.10 -16.28 -4.76
CA ARG A 135 21.10 -17.35 -4.88
C ARG A 135 21.55 -17.62 -6.31
N GLN A 136 20.67 -17.45 -7.30
CA GLN A 136 21.06 -17.54 -8.72
C GLN A 136 22.10 -16.49 -9.11
N GLN A 137 22.17 -15.38 -8.37
CA GLN A 137 23.19 -14.35 -8.57
C GLN A 137 24.60 -14.80 -8.10
N ASN A 138 24.71 -15.87 -7.32
CA ASN A 138 25.97 -16.40 -6.76
C ASN A 138 26.13 -17.90 -7.05
N LEU A 139 26.08 -18.33 -8.32
CA LEU A 139 26.48 -19.68 -8.73
C LEU A 139 27.97 -19.71 -9.14
N PRO A 140 28.93 -20.05 -8.24
CA PRO A 140 30.31 -20.28 -8.64
C PRO A 140 30.50 -21.65 -9.31
N GLY A 141 31.14 -21.60 -10.48
CA GLY A 141 31.49 -22.68 -11.41
C GLY A 141 32.06 -22.14 -12.74
N LEU A 142 31.96 -20.82 -12.95
CA LEU A 142 32.62 -20.05 -14.02
C LEU A 142 33.93 -19.38 -13.56
N ASP A 143 34.61 -19.99 -12.58
CA ASP A 143 36.06 -19.94 -12.40
C ASP A 143 36.46 -21.39 -12.03
N ALA A 144 36.84 -22.19 -13.03
CA ALA A 144 37.50 -23.50 -12.83
C ALA A 144 39.02 -23.26 -12.55
N PRO A 145 39.74 -24.21 -11.92
CA PRO A 145 40.80 -23.98 -10.93
C PRO A 145 41.95 -23.05 -11.35
#